data_AF-A0A9P7R0D0-F1
#
_entry.id   AF-A0A9P7R0D0-F1
#
_cell.length_a   1.000
_cell.length_b   1.000
_cell.length_c   1.000
_cell.angle_alpha   90.00
_cell.angle_beta   90.00
_cell.angle_gamma   90.00
#
_symmetry.space_group_name_H-M   'P 1'
#
loop_
_entity.id
_entity.type
_entity.pdbx_description
1 polymer ?
#
loop_
_entity_poly.entity_id
_entity_poly.type
_entity_poly.pdbx_seq_one_letter_code
_entity_poly.pdbx_strand_id
1 'polypeptide(L)'
;EIVNAACVNTAADRQITPSTQGGNNVLLVQRSFTAGFRPDLVNKQACVGFNGTAFRAEDCASKNVEFVAQSGNQLVASGGACLNGHDNKAQVTVSAQGQGCAEFTTTSVKATAP
;
A
#
# COMPACT_ATOMS: atom_id res chain seq x y z
N GLU A 1 1.28 -5.60 -8.74
CA GLU A 1 0.25 -6.45 -8.10
C GLU A 1 -0.86 -5.70 -7.34
N ILE A 2 -0.67 -4.46 -6.86
CA ILE A 2 -1.77 -3.65 -6.27
C ILE A 2 -2.89 -3.31 -7.29
N VAL A 3 -2.59 -3.39 -8.60
CA VAL A 3 -3.45 -2.91 -9.70
C VAL A 3 -4.07 -4.04 -10.53
N ASN A 4 -4.36 -5.21 -9.93
CA ASN A 4 -5.19 -6.18 -10.63
C ASN A 4 -6.14 -6.88 -9.65
N ALA A 5 -7.26 -6.25 -9.32
CA ALA A 5 -8.40 -6.98 -8.80
C ALA A 5 -9.70 -6.39 -9.32
N ALA A 6 -10.54 -7.30 -9.81
CA ALA A 6 -11.83 -7.06 -10.41
C ALA A 6 -12.87 -6.74 -9.34
N CYS A 7 -13.75 -5.79 -9.70
CA CYS A 7 -15.07 -5.55 -9.13
C CYS A 7 -15.10 -5.20 -7.63
N VAL A 8 -15.21 -3.90 -7.30
CA VAL A 8 -16.32 -3.20 -6.61
C VAL A 8 -15.85 -1.74 -6.33
N ASN A 9 -16.77 -0.77 -6.44
CA ASN A 9 -16.60 0.69 -6.26
C ASN A 9 -15.26 1.29 -6.73
N THR A 10 -15.18 1.62 -8.02
CA THR A 10 -13.99 2.19 -8.68
C THR A 10 -13.45 3.49 -8.04
N ALA A 11 -14.25 4.18 -7.22
CA ALA A 11 -13.83 5.39 -6.51
C ALA A 11 -12.98 5.11 -5.25
N ALA A 12 -13.23 3.98 -4.57
CA ALA A 12 -12.47 3.55 -3.39
C ALA A 12 -11.26 2.70 -3.76
N ASP A 13 -11.39 1.82 -4.78
CA ASP A 13 -10.46 0.76 -5.17
C ASP A 13 -9.03 1.21 -5.58
N ARG A 14 -8.73 2.51 -5.48
CA ARG A 14 -7.45 3.13 -5.85
C ARG A 14 -6.90 4.10 -4.81
N GLN A 15 -7.56 4.22 -3.65
CA GLN A 15 -7.10 5.13 -2.61
C GLN A 15 -6.17 4.41 -1.63
N ILE A 16 -5.00 5.02 -1.43
CA ILE A 16 -4.09 4.69 -0.36
C ILE A 16 -4.07 5.90 0.58
N THR A 17 -4.36 5.68 1.86
CA THR A 17 -4.55 6.77 2.83
C THR A 17 -3.57 6.64 3.98
N PRO A 18 -2.74 7.67 4.25
CA PRO A 18 -1.95 7.72 5.46
C PRO A 18 -2.83 7.63 6.71
N SER A 19 -2.43 6.78 7.65
CA SER A 19 -3.14 6.55 8.90
C SER A 19 -2.17 6.07 9.99
N THR A 20 -2.73 5.73 11.15
CA THR A 20 -1.99 5.18 12.27
C THR A 20 -2.70 3.93 12.79
N GLN A 21 -1.97 2.81 12.91
CA GLN A 21 -2.47 1.55 13.43
C GLN A 21 -1.54 1.05 14.54
N GLY A 22 -2.09 0.81 15.73
CA GLY A 22 -1.29 0.37 16.89
C GLY A 22 -0.12 1.29 17.24
N GLY A 23 -0.24 2.60 16.95
CA GLY A 23 0.82 3.59 17.16
C GLY A 23 1.84 3.73 16.02
N ASN A 24 1.78 2.88 14.99
CA ASN A 24 2.65 2.94 13.82
C ASN A 24 1.98 3.67 12.67
N ASN A 25 2.72 4.52 11.97
CA ASN A 25 2.25 5.12 10.73
C ASN A 25 2.15 4.04 9.65
N VAL A 26 1.02 4.01 8.95
CA VAL A 26 0.73 3.03 7.91
C VAL A 26 0.02 3.69 6.74
N LEU A 27 0.07 3.04 5.59
CA LEU A 27 -0.77 3.36 4.45
C LEU A 27 -1.93 2.36 4.38
N LEU A 28 -3.15 2.82 4.65
CA LEU A 28 -4.37 2.01 4.51
C LEU A 28 -4.74 1.83 3.05
N VAL A 29 -5.12 0.61 2.69
CA VAL A 29 -5.69 0.28 1.38
C VAL A 29 -7.22 0.35 1.49
N GLN A 30 -7.84 1.35 0.86
CA GLN A 30 -9.29 1.54 0.93
C GLN A 30 -10.03 0.66 -0.07
N ARG A 31 -10.00 -0.66 0.12
CA ARG A 31 -10.72 -1.60 -0.73
C ARG A 31 -11.20 -2.83 0.02
N SER A 32 -12.29 -3.40 -0.47
CA SER A 32 -12.75 -4.73 -0.07
C SER A 32 -12.02 -5.81 -0.88
N PHE A 33 -11.75 -6.96 -0.26
CA PHE A 33 -11.14 -8.12 -0.90
C PHE A 33 -12.16 -9.26 -1.05
N THR A 34 -12.03 -10.04 -2.12
CA THR A 34 -12.85 -11.23 -2.37
C THR A 34 -12.02 -12.50 -2.18
N ALA A 35 -12.71 -13.60 -1.87
CA ALA A 35 -12.06 -14.90 -1.65
C ALA A 35 -11.34 -15.45 -2.89
N GLY A 36 -11.77 -15.07 -4.10
CA GLY A 36 -11.12 -15.49 -5.35
C GLY A 36 -9.81 -14.76 -5.66
N PHE A 37 -9.45 -13.73 -4.89
CA PHE A 37 -8.24 -12.92 -5.10
C PHE A 37 -7.31 -12.90 -3.89
N ARG A 38 -7.81 -12.41 -2.74
CA ARG A 38 -7.07 -12.36 -1.46
C ARG A 38 -7.97 -12.86 -0.32
N PRO A 39 -8.20 -14.19 -0.25
CA PRO A 39 -9.08 -14.78 0.77
C PRO A 39 -8.60 -14.48 2.20
N ASP A 40 -7.29 -14.30 2.38
CA ASP A 40 -6.66 -13.97 3.65
C ASP A 40 -6.96 -12.54 4.15
N LEU A 41 -7.43 -11.64 3.27
CA LEU A 41 -7.78 -10.25 3.57
C LEU A 41 -9.30 -9.99 3.57
N VAL A 42 -10.12 -10.99 3.31
CA VAL A 42 -11.59 -10.85 3.36
C VAL A 42 -12.02 -10.45 4.77
N ASN A 43 -12.85 -9.40 4.87
CA ASN A 43 -13.32 -8.82 6.14
C ASN A 43 -12.22 -8.28 7.06
N LYS A 44 -11.05 -7.96 6.51
CA LYS A 44 -9.93 -7.37 7.26
C LYS A 44 -9.61 -5.97 6.77
N GLN A 45 -8.98 -5.18 7.64
CA GLN A 45 -8.36 -3.93 7.22
C GLN A 45 -6.99 -4.22 6.61
N ALA A 46 -6.78 -3.72 5.40
CA ALA A 46 -5.52 -3.91 4.70
C ALA A 46 -4.63 -2.66 4.76
N CYS A 47 -3.35 -2.89 4.97
CA CYS A 47 -2.27 -1.91 4.98
C CYS A 47 -1.27 -2.26 3.86
N VAL A 48 -0.50 -1.28 3.39
CA VAL A 48 0.61 -1.56 2.49
C VAL A 48 1.79 -2.08 3.31
N GLY A 49 2.25 -3.28 3.00
CA GLY A 49 3.43 -3.91 3.59
C GLY A 49 4.52 -4.16 2.56
N PHE A 50 5.77 -4.22 3.03
CA PHE A 50 6.95 -4.63 2.27
C PHE A 50 7.30 -6.08 2.60
N ASN A 51 7.50 -6.90 1.57
CA ASN A 51 7.84 -8.32 1.71
C ASN A 51 9.31 -8.63 1.36
N GLY A 52 10.17 -7.62 1.26
CA GLY A 52 11.56 -7.74 0.83
C GLY A 52 11.81 -7.42 -0.64
N THR A 53 10.79 -7.46 -1.51
CA THR A 53 10.95 -7.15 -2.94
C THR A 53 9.88 -6.22 -3.50
N ALA A 54 8.68 -6.20 -2.92
CA ALA A 54 7.55 -5.43 -3.42
C ALA A 54 6.68 -4.89 -2.28
N PHE A 55 5.91 -3.85 -2.60
CA PHE A 55 4.84 -3.33 -1.77
C PHE A 55 3.52 -4.01 -2.16
N ARG A 56 2.82 -4.57 -1.18
CA ARG A 56 1.55 -5.28 -1.38
C ARG A 56 0.61 -5.08 -0.20
N ALA A 57 -0.67 -5.39 -0.41
CA ALA A 57 -1.65 -5.36 0.66
C ALA A 57 -1.40 -6.50 1.67
N GLU A 58 -1.44 -6.17 2.95
CA GLU A 58 -1.28 -7.09 4.08
C GLU A 58 -2.31 -6.76 5.16
N ASP A 59 -2.64 -7.73 6.00
CA ASP A 59 -3.51 -7.51 7.15
C ASP A 59 -2.82 -6.54 8.14
N CYS A 60 -3.45 -5.39 8.41
CA CYS A 60 -2.92 -4.36 9.30
C CYS A 60 -2.63 -4.87 10.73
N ALA A 61 -3.26 -5.97 11.16
CA ALA A 61 -3.03 -6.58 12.47
C ALA A 61 -1.82 -7.55 12.50
N SER A 62 -1.17 -7.79 11.35
CA SER A 62 -0.02 -8.69 11.25
C SER A 62 1.19 -8.14 11.99
N LYS A 63 1.85 -8.99 12.78
CA LYS A 63 3.02 -8.60 13.59
C LYS A 63 4.36 -8.70 12.85
N ASN A 64 4.41 -9.48 11.76
CA ASN A 64 5.64 -9.79 11.02
C ASN A 64 5.65 -9.12 9.65
N VAL A 65 4.98 -7.97 9.52
CA VAL A 65 4.92 -7.19 8.30
C VAL A 65 5.61 -5.87 8.54
N GLU A 66 6.54 -5.54 7.66
CA GLU A 66 7.12 -4.21 7.61
C GLU A 66 6.15 -3.29 6.89
N PHE A 67 5.44 -2.45 7.64
CA PHE A 67 4.45 -1.55 7.03
C PHE A 67 5.11 -0.36 6.35
N VAL A 68 4.54 0.02 5.22
CA VAL A 68 4.91 1.21 4.46
C VAL A 68 4.13 2.40 5.00
N ALA A 69 4.84 3.51 5.20
CA ALA A 69 4.30 4.79 5.63
C ALA A 69 4.66 5.88 4.62
N GLN A 70 3.93 6.99 4.68
CA GLN A 70 4.37 8.22 4.03
C GLN A 70 5.38 8.95 4.93
N SER A 71 6.53 9.31 4.37
CA SER A 71 7.52 10.19 5.00
C SER A 71 7.82 11.35 4.06
N GLY A 72 7.38 12.56 4.42
CA GLY A 72 7.37 13.68 3.48
C GLY A 72 6.58 13.33 2.22
N ASN A 73 7.25 13.40 1.07
CA ASN A 73 6.66 13.03 -0.23
C ASN A 73 7.01 11.60 -0.68
N GLN A 74 7.64 10.78 0.17
CA GLN A 74 8.08 9.43 -0.19
C GLN A 74 7.20 8.38 0.50
N LEU A 75 7.12 7.19 -0.12
CA LEU A 75 6.51 6.01 0.48
C LEU A 75 7.63 5.04 0.87
N VAL A 76 7.78 4.81 2.18
CA VAL A 76 8.93 4.14 2.77
C VAL A 76 8.50 3.11 3.82
N ALA A 77 9.18 1.97 3.80
CA ALA A 77 9.11 0.96 4.84
C ALA A 77 10.18 1.26 5.92
N SER A 78 10.02 0.76 7.14
CA SER A 78 10.88 1.12 8.28
C SER A 78 12.37 0.75 8.12
N GLY A 79 12.68 -0.24 7.30
CA GLY A 79 14.03 -0.69 6.93
C GLY A 79 14.65 0.13 5.79
N GLY A 80 13.95 1.15 5.28
CA GLY A 80 14.45 2.08 4.27
C GLY A 80 14.06 1.74 2.84
N ALA A 81 13.38 0.62 2.60
CA ALA A 81 12.85 0.30 1.27
C ALA A 81 11.81 1.35 0.85
N CYS A 82 11.80 1.72 -0.43
CA CYS A 82 10.92 2.78 -0.92
C CYS A 82 10.41 2.50 -2.32
N LEU A 83 9.27 3.10 -2.66
CA LEU A 83 8.82 3.15 -4.03
C LEU A 83 9.77 4.07 -4.82
N ASN A 84 10.37 3.56 -5.89
CA ASN A 84 11.43 4.27 -6.63
C ASN A 84 11.06 4.59 -8.09
N GLY A 85 9.81 4.30 -8.50
CA GLY A 85 9.31 4.69 -9.83
C GLY A 85 8.38 3.65 -10.42
N HIS A 86 8.49 3.47 -11.74
CA HIS A 86 7.77 2.47 -12.49
C HIS A 86 8.62 1.90 -13.63
N ASP A 87 8.28 0.70 -14.09
CA ASP A 87 8.89 0.10 -15.28
C ASP A 87 8.25 0.61 -16.59
N ASN A 88 8.71 0.10 -17.73
CA ASN A 88 8.19 0.42 -19.05
C ASN A 88 6.80 -0.18 -19.34
N LYS A 89 6.24 -0.94 -18.40
CA LYS A 89 4.88 -1.50 -18.42
C LYS A 89 3.97 -0.81 -17.41
N ALA A 90 4.39 0.33 -16.88
CA ALA A 90 3.67 1.10 -15.87
C ALA A 90 3.41 0.33 -14.56
N GLN A 91 4.25 -0.66 -14.24
CA GLN A 91 4.24 -1.29 -12.92
C GLN A 91 5.12 -0.50 -11.96
N VAL A 92 4.63 -0.25 -10.76
CA VAL A 92 5.43 0.37 -9.69
C VAL A 92 6.66 -0.48 -9.36
N THR A 93 7.79 0.18 -9.13
CA THR A 93 9.03 -0.46 -8.72
C THR A 93 9.38 -0.07 -7.30
N VAL A 94 10.05 -0.98 -6.58
CA VAL A 94 10.51 -0.77 -5.21
C VAL A 94 12.01 -0.96 -5.16
N SER A 95 12.71 -0.03 -4.52
CA SER A 95 14.11 -0.23 -4.12
C SER A 95 14.13 -0.80 -2.72
N ALA A 96 14.59 -2.04 -2.57
CA ALA A 96 14.74 -2.68 -1.26
C ALA A 96 15.82 -1.98 -0.40
N GLN A 97 16.78 -1.29 -1.02
CA GLN A 97 17.89 -0.61 -0.38
C GLN A 97 17.67 0.91 -0.24
N GLY A 98 16.49 1.42 -0.58
CA GLY A 98 16.18 2.85 -0.46
C GLY A 98 16.88 3.76 -1.48
N GLN A 99 17.31 3.22 -2.62
CA GLN A 99 17.98 3.98 -3.67
C GLN A 99 16.98 4.60 -4.65
N GLY A 100 17.13 5.90 -4.89
CA GLY A 100 16.34 6.63 -5.90
C GLY A 100 14.86 6.73 -5.56
N CYS A 101 14.51 6.88 -4.28
CA CYS A 101 13.12 6.98 -3.83
C CYS A 101 12.36 8.09 -4.57
N ALA A 102 11.22 7.72 -5.15
CA ALA A 102 10.39 8.65 -5.88
C ALA A 102 9.64 9.56 -4.91
N GLU A 103 9.48 10.82 -5.32
CA GLU A 103 8.62 11.77 -4.62
C GLU A 103 7.24 11.83 -5.29
N PHE A 104 6.22 11.85 -4.45
CA PHE A 104 4.83 11.86 -4.85
C PHE A 104 4.17 13.17 -4.44
N THR A 105 3.42 13.75 -5.37
CA THR A 105 2.44 14.78 -5.04
C THR A 105 1.22 14.11 -4.46
N THR A 106 0.89 14.39 -3.21
CA THR A 106 -0.32 13.86 -2.58
C THR A 106 -1.52 14.76 -2.83
N THR A 107 -2.62 14.16 -3.27
CA THR A 107 -3.91 14.86 -3.38
C THR A 107 -4.81 14.41 -2.23
N SER A 108 -5.28 15.36 -1.44
CA SER A 108 -6.27 15.06 -0.40
C SER A 108 -7.63 14.83 -1.04
N VAL A 109 -8.19 13.65 -0.83
CA VAL A 109 -9.53 13.27 -1.29
C VAL A 109 -10.34 12.74 -0.10
N LYS A 110 -11.67 12.89 -0.17
CA LYS A 110 -12.55 12.28 0.83
C LYS A 110 -12.50 10.76 0.64
N ALA A 111 -12.07 10.07 1.69
CA ALA A 111 -12.12 8.62 1.79
C ALA A 111 -13.52 8.11 1.41
N THR A 112 -13.57 7.18 0.47
CA THR A 112 -14.81 6.48 0.11
C THR A 112 -14.85 5.16 0.87
N ALA A 113 -16.02 4.80 1.41
CA ALA A 113 -16.16 3.52 2.10
C ALA A 113 -15.82 2.36 1.14
N PRO A 114 -15.08 1.32 1.60
CA PRO A 114 -14.72 0.15 0.80
C PRO A 114 -15.89 -0.68 0.27
#